data_AF-A0A1Y3BPU3-F1
#
_entry.id   AF-A0A1Y3BPU3-F1
#
_cell.length_a   1.000
_cell.length_b   1.000
_cell.length_c   1.000
_cell.angle_alpha   90.00
_cell.angle_beta   90.00
_cell.angle_gamma   90.00
#
_symmetry.space_group_name_H-M   'P 1'
#
loop_
_entity.id
_entity.type
_entity.pdbx_description
1 polymer ?
#
loop_
_entity_poly.entity_id
_entity_poly.type
_entity_poly.pdbx_seq_one_letter_code
_entity_poly.pdbx_strand_id
1 'polypeptide(L)'
;MFIVLMIFFFAGIAMLFIQSRTVQIIYAAIGVAIFTIYLAIDTQAIIGGRELEISTEEYILAVIHLYINIVNLFLMILRLISLSRD
;
A
#
# COMPACT_ATOMS: atom_id res chain seq x y z
N MET A 1 -3.22 8.22 -6.55
CA MET A 1 -2.92 7.61 -5.24
C MET A 1 -4.16 7.52 -4.36
N PHE A 2 -4.79 8.65 -3.97
CA PHE A 2 -5.98 8.66 -3.08
C PHE A 2 -7.14 7.77 -3.55
N ILE A 3 -7.57 7.87 -4.83
CA ILE A 3 -8.69 7.08 -5.37
C ILE A 3 -8.41 5.57 -5.28
N VAL A 4 -7.18 5.15 -5.61
CA VAL A 4 -6.78 3.74 -5.56
C VAL A 4 -6.81 3.23 -4.12
N LEU A 5 -6.27 4.00 -3.16
CA LEU A 5 -6.32 3.65 -1.74
C LEU A 5 -7.76 3.54 -1.24
N MET A 6 -8.66 4.43 -1.68
CA MET A 6 -10.07 4.40 -1.32
C MET A 6 -10.77 3.16 -1.88
N ILE A 7 -10.56 2.82 -3.15
CA ILE A 7 -11.07 1.58 -3.75
C ILE A 7 -10.54 0.37 -2.97
N PHE A 8 -9.25 0.39 -2.64
CA PHE A 8 -8.59 -0.71 -1.96
C PHE A 8 -9.09 -0.90 -0.53
N PHE A 9 -9.42 0.21 0.16
CA PHE A 9 -10.04 0.23 1.48
C PHE A 9 -11.45 -0.38 1.45
N PHE A 10 -12.32 0.08 0.54
CA PHE A 10 -13.67 -0.49 0.39
C PHE A 10 -13.66 -1.95 -0.02
N ALA A 11 -12.73 -2.35 -0.90
CA ALA A 11 -12.51 -3.75 -1.24
C ALA A 11 -12.07 -4.55 0.00
N GLY A 12 -11.24 -3.98 0.88
CA GLY A 12 -10.87 -4.58 2.16
C GLY A 12 -12.07 -4.84 3.08
N ILE A 13 -13.01 -3.88 3.16
CA ILE A 13 -14.27 -4.05 3.90
C ILE A 13 -15.12 -5.17 3.28
N ALA A 14 -15.23 -5.23 1.96
CA ALA A 14 -15.98 -6.28 1.26
C ALA A 14 -15.39 -7.68 1.55
N MET A 15 -14.07 -7.80 1.70
CA MET A 15 -13.40 -9.05 2.04
C MET A 15 -13.75 -9.59 3.44
N LEU A 16 -14.33 -8.78 4.32
CA LEU A 16 -14.86 -9.27 5.61
C LEU A 16 -16.05 -10.22 5.42
N PHE A 17 -16.82 -10.02 4.36
CA PHE A 17 -17.97 -10.86 4.01
C PHE A 17 -17.60 -12.00 3.06
N ILE A 18 -16.50 -11.85 2.30
CA ILE A 18 -16.03 -12.84 1.32
C ILE A 18 -14.91 -13.68 1.93
N GLN A 19 -15.24 -14.89 2.39
CA GLN A 19 -14.29 -15.80 3.04
C GLN A 19 -13.61 -16.81 2.08
N SER A 20 -13.64 -16.55 0.77
CA SER A 20 -12.95 -17.40 -0.20
C SER A 20 -11.43 -17.19 -0.14
N ARG A 21 -10.69 -18.23 0.24
CA ARG A 21 -9.21 -18.21 0.34
C ARG A 21 -8.55 -17.68 -0.93
N THR A 22 -8.94 -18.20 -2.09
CA THR A 22 -8.36 -17.79 -3.39
C THR A 22 -8.57 -16.30 -3.64
N VAL A 23 -9.76 -15.78 -3.36
CA VAL A 23 -10.06 -14.35 -3.55
C VAL A 23 -9.24 -13.48 -2.60
N GLN A 24 -9.06 -13.92 -1.35
CA GLN A 24 -8.21 -13.20 -0.40
C GLN A 24 -6.74 -13.19 -0.79
N ILE A 25 -6.22 -14.29 -1.35
CA ILE A 25 -4.84 -14.35 -1.88
C ILE A 25 -4.68 -13.37 -3.04
N ILE A 26 -5.61 -13.37 -4.00
CA ILE A 26 -5.58 -12.45 -5.14
C ILE A 26 -5.61 -10.99 -4.66
N TYR A 27 -6.52 -10.67 -3.74
CA TYR A 27 -6.60 -9.32 -3.15
C TYR A 27 -5.28 -8.91 -2.49
N ALA A 28 -4.69 -9.82 -1.72
CA ALA A 28 -3.44 -9.52 -1.02
C ALA A 28 -2.25 -9.38 -1.98
N ALA A 29 -2.18 -10.20 -3.03
CA ALA A 29 -1.16 -10.07 -4.07
C ALA A 29 -1.24 -8.73 -4.82
N ILE A 30 -2.46 -8.32 -5.20
CA ILE A 30 -2.70 -7.01 -5.83
C ILE A 30 -2.30 -5.88 -4.88
N GLY A 31 -2.65 -5.99 -3.59
CA GLY A 31 -2.26 -5.01 -2.59
C GLY A 31 -0.75 -4.86 -2.45
N VAL A 32 -0.01 -5.96 -2.37
CA VAL A 32 1.46 -5.92 -2.33
C VAL A 32 2.03 -5.21 -3.55
N ALA A 33 1.56 -5.53 -4.76
CA ALA A 33 2.03 -4.87 -5.98
C ALA A 33 1.77 -3.36 -5.96
N ILE A 34 0.56 -2.93 -5.60
CA ILE A 34 0.16 -1.52 -5.53
C ILE A 34 1.01 -0.76 -4.49
N PHE A 35 1.09 -1.27 -3.25
CA PHE A 35 1.82 -0.58 -2.18
C PHE A 35 3.33 -0.57 -2.43
N THR A 36 3.88 -1.57 -3.14
CA THR A 36 5.29 -1.53 -3.56
C THR A 36 5.56 -0.43 -4.57
N ILE A 37 4.67 -0.24 -5.55
CA ILE A 37 4.78 0.86 -6.52
C ILE A 37 4.65 2.21 -5.81
N TYR A 38 3.71 2.34 -4.88
CA TYR A 38 3.53 3.58 -4.11
C TYR A 38 4.73 3.89 -3.23
N LEU A 39 5.30 2.88 -2.57
CA LEU A 39 6.52 3.04 -1.80
C LEU A 39 7.68 3.56 -2.66
N ALA A 40 7.83 3.06 -3.89
CA ALA A 40 8.87 3.53 -4.81
C ALA A 40 8.66 4.99 -5.21
N ILE A 41 7.41 5.41 -5.47
CA ILE A 41 7.07 6.80 -5.82
C ILE A 41 7.30 7.73 -4.62
N ASP A 42 6.78 7.38 -3.44
CA ASP A 42 6.91 8.19 -2.22
C ASP A 42 8.38 8.36 -1.82
N THR A 43 9.16 7.28 -1.92
CA THR A 43 10.60 7.32 -1.64
C THR A 43 11.34 8.21 -2.64
N GLN A 44 10.99 8.14 -3.93
CA GLN A 44 11.60 9.00 -4.94
C GLN A 44 11.29 10.47 -4.66
N ALA A 45 10.04 10.79 -4.31
CA ALA A 45 9.63 12.16 -4.04
C ALA A 45 10.35 12.77 -2.82
N ILE A 46 10.64 11.95 -1.80
CA ILE A 46 11.35 12.38 -0.58
C ILE A 46 12.87 12.49 -0.78
N ILE A 47 13.48 11.54 -1.49
CA ILE A 47 14.94 11.55 -1.75
C ILE A 47 15.31 12.63 -2.78
N GLY A 48 14.36 13.05 -3.62
CA GLY A 48 14.58 14.07 -4.65
C GLY A 48 15.37 13.54 -5.86
N GLY A 49 16.01 14.44 -6.61
CA GLY A 49 16.88 14.10 -7.74
C GLY A 49 16.20 13.78 -9.08
N ARG A 50 14.86 13.93 -9.17
CA ARG A 50 14.04 13.91 -10.40
C ARG A 50 12.82 14.84 -10.24
N GLU A 51 11.90 14.86 -11.20
CA GLU A 51 10.78 15.82 -11.34
C GLU A 51 9.82 16.00 -10.13
N LEU A 52 9.87 15.14 -9.11
CA LEU A 52 8.94 15.12 -7.96
C LEU A 52 9.61 15.55 -6.65
N GLU A 53 10.45 16.58 -6.66
CA GLU A 53 11.11 17.06 -5.43
C GLU A 53 10.12 17.84 -4.55
N ILE A 54 9.99 17.42 -3.29
CA ILE A 54 9.05 17.99 -2.32
C ILE A 54 9.71 19.16 -1.58
N SER A 55 8.95 20.24 -1.37
CA SER A 55 9.37 21.38 -0.55
C SER A 55 9.58 20.97 0.91
N THR A 56 10.52 21.62 1.61
CA THR A 56 10.80 21.37 3.03
C THR A 56 9.57 21.52 3.93
N GLU A 57 8.59 22.35 3.55
CA GLU A 57 7.34 22.55 4.29
C GLU A 57 6.42 21.32 4.21
N GLU A 58 6.50 20.57 3.11
CA GLU A 58 5.69 19.38 2.84
C GLU A 58 6.39 18.08 3.26
N TYR A 59 7.68 18.14 3.60
CA TYR A 59 8.50 16.97 3.95
C TYR A 59 7.91 16.14 5.09
N ILE A 60 7.41 16.79 6.15
CA ILE A 60 6.81 16.08 7.30
C ILE A 60 5.58 15.28 6.84
N LEU A 61 4.71 15.87 6.02
CA LEU A 61 3.54 15.19 5.48
C LEU A 61 3.93 14.04 4.55
N ALA A 62 4.94 14.24 3.71
CA ALA A 62 5.47 13.21 2.82
C ALA A 62 5.98 11.99 3.60
N VAL A 63 6.74 12.21 4.68
CA VAL A 63 7.23 11.13 5.55
C VAL A 63 6.09 10.40 6.25
N ILE A 64 5.04 11.10 6.67
CA ILE A 64 3.84 10.46 7.26
C ILE A 64 3.16 9.56 6.23
N HIS A 65 3.00 10.02 4.99
CA HIS A 65 2.45 9.18 3.91
C HIS A 65 3.34 7.97 3.61
N LEU A 66 4.66 8.15 3.55
CA LEU A 66 5.61 7.06 3.35
C LEU A 66 5.46 5.99 4.45
N TYR A 67 5.38 6.41 5.72
CA TYR A 67 5.18 5.51 6.85
C TYR A 67 3.88 4.69 6.72
N ILE A 68 2.77 5.35 6.38
CA ILE A 68 1.48 4.67 6.20
C ILE A 68 1.56 3.63 5.08
N ASN A 69 2.24 3.95 3.96
CA ASN A 69 2.41 3.00 2.87
C ASN A 69 3.27 1.79 3.25
N ILE A 70 4.35 2.00 4.03
CA ILE A 70 5.19 0.90 4.55
C ILE A 70 4.37 -0.04 5.44
N VAL A 71 3.59 0.51 6.38
CA VAL A 71 2.74 -0.29 7.27
C VAL A 71 1.71 -1.10 6.47
N ASN A 72 1.05 -0.49 5.49
CA ASN A 72 0.08 -1.19 4.64
C ASN A 72 0.73 -2.30 3.80
N LEU A 73 1.90 -2.05 3.22
CA LEU A 73 2.66 -3.07 2.49
C LEU A 73 3.00 -4.25 3.41
N PHE A 74 3.51 -3.97 4.60
CA PHE A 74 3.85 -4.98 5.60
C PHE A 74 2.64 -5.84 5.98
N LEU A 75 1.50 -5.22 6.29
CA LEU A 75 0.26 -5.93 6.62
C LEU A 75 -0.20 -6.82 5.46
N MET A 76 -0.02 -6.38 4.21
CA MET A 76 -0.43 -7.17 3.06
C MET A 76 0.48 -8.38 2.81
N ILE A 77 1.79 -8.20 3.01
CA ILE A 77 2.75 -9.31 2.98
C ILE A 77 2.41 -10.33 4.07
N LEU A 78 2.13 -9.88 5.29
CA LEU A 78 1.72 -10.77 6.39
C LEU A 78 0.45 -11.55 6.03
N ARG A 79 -0.54 -10.90 5.41
CA ARG A 79 -1.77 -11.57 4.97
C ARG A 79 -1.49 -12.65 3.92
N LEU A 80 -0.66 -12.37 2.93
CA LEU A 80 -0.25 -13.37 1.93
C LEU A 80 0.44 -14.58 2.58
N ILE A 81 1.38 -14.32 3.49
CA ILE A 81 2.10 -15.38 4.22
C ILE A 81 1.15 -16.22 5.08
N SER A 82 0.18 -15.59 5.74
CA SER A 82 -0.84 -16.30 6.51
C SER A 82 -1.69 -17.20 5.61
N LEU A 83 -2.18 -16.67 4.49
CA LEU A 83 -3.05 -17.41 3.58
C LEU A 83 -2.33 -18.51 2.78
N SER A 84 -1.01 -18.46 2.66
CA SER A 84 -0.21 -19.49 1.99
C SER A 84 0.16 -20.65 2.90
N ARG A 85 0.04 -20.48 4.22
CA ARG A 85 0.38 -21.51 5.23
C ARG A 85 -0.75 -22.47 5.57
N ASP A 86 -2.00 -22.07 5.30
CA ASP A 86 -3.21 -22.93 5.42
C ASP A 86 -3.43 -23.80 4.16
#